data_AF-A0A5J4P5V1-F1
#
_entry.id   AF-A0A5J4P5V1-F1
#
_cell.length_a   1.000
_cell.length_b   1.000
_cell.length_c   1.000
_cell.angle_alpha   90.00
_cell.angle_beta   90.00
_cell.angle_gamma   90.00
#
_symmetry.space_group_name_H-M   'P 1'
#
loop_
_entity.id
_entity.type
_entity.pdbx_description
1 polymer ?
#
loop_
_entity_poly.entity_id
_entity_poly.type
_entity_poly.pdbx_seq_one_letter_code
_entity_poly.pdbx_strand_id
1 'polypeptide(L)'
;MKVLMFGWEFPPHILGGLGTASYGLTKGMSVQKDLEITFCIPKPWGDEDQSFLKIIGMNSTPVVWRDVNWDYVNSRVGAYMNPQLYYDLRDHIYADFTYRYTNDLGCIEFSGRYPENLHEEINNYSIVAGVVARQQQFDI
;
A
#
# COMPACT_ATOMS: atom_id res chain seq x y z
N MET A 1 10.49 -1.40 17.40
CA MET A 1 9.11 -0.89 17.31
C MET A 1 8.71 -0.85 15.86
N LYS A 2 7.52 -1.35 15.51
CA LYS A 2 7.02 -1.43 14.14
C LYS A 2 5.82 -0.49 14.00
N VAL A 3 5.88 0.39 13.02
CA VAL A 3 4.82 1.38 12.76
C VAL A 3 4.19 1.08 11.41
N LEU A 4 2.88 0.87 11.40
CA LEU A 4 2.09 0.77 10.18
C LEU A 4 1.41 2.12 9.91
N MET A 5 1.87 2.82 8.89
CA MET A 5 1.35 4.13 8.52
C MET A 5 0.50 4.03 7.26
N PHE A 6 -0.67 4.65 7.30
CA PHE A 6 -1.52 4.84 6.13
C PHE A 6 -1.40 6.28 5.65
N GLY A 7 -0.91 6.44 4.42
CA GLY A 7 -0.75 7.73 3.77
C GLY A 7 -1.39 7.76 2.40
N TRP A 8 -1.43 8.96 1.81
CA TRP A 8 -1.96 9.17 0.46
C TRP A 8 -0.89 9.48 -0.58
N GLU A 9 0.20 10.12 -0.15
CA GLU A 9 1.27 10.60 -1.02
C GLU A 9 2.62 10.36 -0.37
N PHE A 10 3.64 10.12 -1.19
CA PHE A 10 5.02 10.02 -0.76
C PHE A 10 5.96 10.54 -1.85
N PRO A 11 7.07 11.24 -1.52
CA PRO A 11 8.01 11.71 -2.52
C PRO A 11 8.57 10.59 -3.41
N PRO A 12 8.82 10.85 -4.70
CA PRO A 12 8.78 12.17 -5.35
C PRO A 12 7.39 12.61 -5.85
N HIS A 13 6.39 11.71 -5.85
CA HIS A 13 5.06 11.97 -6.41
C HIS A 13 4.11 12.57 -5.37
N ILE A 14 4.21 13.88 -5.18
CA ILE A 14 3.36 14.64 -4.27
C ILE A 14 2.58 15.72 -5.02
N LEU A 15 1.33 15.94 -4.62
CA LEU A 15 0.42 16.96 -5.18
C LEU A 15 0.29 18.18 -4.27
N GLY A 16 0.77 18.09 -3.02
CA GLY A 16 0.71 19.18 -2.06
C GLY A 16 1.53 18.93 -0.79
N GLY A 17 1.18 19.64 0.28
CA GLY A 17 1.94 19.61 1.55
C GLY A 17 1.84 18.30 2.33
N LEU A 18 0.86 17.43 2.03
CA LEU A 18 0.65 16.17 2.75
C LEU A 18 1.83 15.21 2.58
N GLY A 19 2.32 15.04 1.35
CA GLY A 19 3.46 14.18 1.07
C GLY A 19 4.76 14.70 1.72
N THR A 20 4.99 16.02 1.68
CA THR A 20 6.14 16.65 2.36
C THR A 20 6.10 16.42 3.87
N ALA A 21 4.94 16.58 4.51
CA ALA A 21 4.77 16.34 5.94
C ALA A 21 4.98 14.86 6.28
N SER A 22 4.42 13.95 5.47
CA SER A 22 4.58 12.50 5.65
C SER A 22 6.04 12.06 5.55
N TYR A 23 6.79 12.61 4.59
CA TYR A 23 8.22 12.39 4.46
C TYR A 23 9.00 12.94 5.65
N GLY A 24 8.72 14.18 6.08
CA GLY A 24 9.37 14.79 7.25
C GLY A 24 9.16 13.97 8.53
N LEU A 25 7.93 13.48 8.74
CA LEU A 25 7.58 12.63 9.87
C LEU A 25 8.32 11.29 9.82
N THR A 26 8.20 10.55 8.71
CA THR A 26 8.85 9.23 8.56
C THR A 26 10.37 9.34 8.65
N LYS A 27 10.97 10.39 8.08
CA LYS A 27 12.41 10.64 8.17
C LYS A 27 12.87 11.04 9.58
N GLY A 28 12.08 11.86 10.28
CA GLY A 28 12.37 12.23 11.67
C GLY A 28 12.30 11.00 12.60
N MET A 29 11.30 10.14 12.38
CA MET A 29 11.13 8.90 13.13
C MET A 29 12.21 7.86 12.83
N SER A 30 12.70 7.78 11.59
CA SER A 30 13.73 6.82 11.20
C SER A 30 15.11 7.05 11.87
N VAL A 31 15.30 8.17 12.57
CA VAL A 31 16.49 8.43 13.39
C VAL A 31 16.57 7.45 14.56
N GLN A 32 15.43 6.93 15.02
CA GLN A 32 15.38 5.87 16.03
C GLN A 32 15.78 4.54 15.41
N LYS A 33 16.94 4.00 15.82
CA LYS A 33 17.61 2.84 15.20
C LYS A 33 16.77 1.56 15.16
N ASP A 34 15.88 1.37 16.13
CA ASP A 34 15.06 0.15 16.25
C ASP A 34 13.62 0.36 15.76
N LEU A 35 13.39 1.38 14.93
CA LEU A 35 12.08 1.67 14.35
C LEU A 35 11.99 1.12 12.92
N GLU A 36 11.00 0.27 12.67
CA GLU A 36 10.65 -0.20 11.33
C GLU A 36 9.35 0.48 10.90
N ILE A 37 9.39 1.21 9.78
CA ILE A 37 8.22 1.90 9.24
C ILE A 37 7.73 1.16 8.00
N THR A 38 6.45 0.82 7.98
CA THR A 38 5.75 0.35 6.79
C THR A 38 4.73 1.40 6.40
N PHE A 39 4.88 1.97 5.21
CA PHE A 39 4.07 3.08 4.71
C PHE A 39 3.20 2.62 3.55
N CYS A 40 1.88 2.73 3.72
CA CYS A 40 0.90 2.31 2.73
C CYS A 40 0.48 3.50 1.87
N ILE A 41 0.57 3.38 0.55
CA ILE A 41 0.15 4.44 -0.40
C ILE A 41 -0.80 3.90 -1.46
N PRO A 42 -1.77 4.72 -1.95
CA PRO A 42 -2.77 4.28 -2.92
C PRO A 42 -2.13 3.69 -4.17
N LYS A 43 -1.11 4.36 -4.70
CA LYS A 43 -0.44 4.01 -5.95
C LYS A 43 1.06 4.35 -5.90
N PRO A 44 1.93 3.35 -5.69
CA PRO A 44 3.37 3.52 -5.83
C PRO A 44 3.79 3.59 -7.31
N TRP A 45 4.92 4.23 -7.55
CA TRP A 45 5.53 4.44 -8.87
C TRP A 45 6.84 3.66 -9.04
N GLY A 46 7.49 3.25 -7.94
CA GLY A 46 8.73 2.47 -7.93
C GLY A 46 10.01 3.30 -7.84
N ASP A 47 9.89 4.62 -7.78
CA ASP A 47 10.99 5.56 -7.59
C ASP A 47 10.95 6.25 -6.21
N GLU A 48 10.05 5.82 -5.32
CA GLU A 48 10.00 6.30 -3.94
C GLU A 48 11.22 5.87 -3.12
N ASP A 49 11.67 6.73 -2.20
CA ASP A 49 12.80 6.44 -1.30
C ASP A 49 12.40 5.41 -0.24
N GLN A 50 12.85 4.17 -0.42
CA GLN A 50 12.67 3.06 0.52
C GLN A 50 13.92 2.79 1.39
N SER A 51 14.88 3.72 1.47
CA SER A 51 16.11 3.52 2.25
C SER A 51 15.89 3.43 3.76
N PHE A 52 14.75 3.92 4.26
CA PHE A 52 14.43 3.98 5.69
C PHE A 52 13.01 3.50 6.03
N LEU A 53 12.24 3.08 5.03
CA LEU A 53 10.89 2.54 5.20
C LEU A 53 10.58 1.50 4.14
N LYS A 54 9.55 0.69 4.37
CA LYS A 54 8.98 -0.24 3.40
C LYS A 54 7.69 0.34 2.83
N ILE A 55 7.45 0.18 1.54
CA ILE A 55 6.21 0.63 0.90
C ILE A 55 5.29 -0.56 0.61
N ILE A 56 4.00 -0.37 0.92
CA ILE A 56 2.92 -1.26 0.47
C ILE A 56 2.01 -0.47 -0.47
N GLY A 57 1.88 -0.97 -1.70
CA GLY A 57 0.97 -0.42 -2.69
C GLY A 57 -0.45 -0.93 -2.45
N MET A 58 -1.39 -0.02 -2.17
CA MET A 58 -2.79 -0.39 -1.96
C MET A 58 -3.44 -0.86 -3.26
N ASN A 59 -3.00 -0.35 -4.40
CA ASN A 59 -3.38 -0.87 -5.73
C ASN A 59 -2.84 -2.28 -6.03
N SER A 60 -1.96 -2.81 -5.17
CA SER A 60 -1.30 -4.11 -5.31
C SER A 60 -1.61 -5.05 -4.17
N THR A 61 -2.55 -4.65 -3.31
CA THR A 61 -3.04 -5.46 -2.20
C THR A 61 -4.39 -6.08 -2.61
N PRO A 62 -4.46 -7.41 -2.75
CA PRO A 62 -5.67 -8.08 -3.23
C PRO A 62 -6.78 -8.06 -2.17
N VAL A 63 -8.00 -7.81 -2.62
CA VAL A 63 -9.23 -7.90 -1.82
C VAL A 63 -10.18 -8.99 -2.34
N VAL A 64 -9.91 -9.48 -3.55
CA VAL A 64 -10.57 -10.64 -4.15
C VAL A 64 -9.50 -11.68 -4.46
N TRP A 65 -9.71 -12.91 -4.02
CA TRP A 65 -8.75 -13.99 -4.26
C TRP A 65 -8.69 -14.33 -5.77
N ARG A 66 -7.47 -14.39 -6.32
CA ARG A 66 -7.20 -14.82 -7.69
C ARG A 66 -6.06 -15.84 -7.68
N ASP A 67 -6.19 -16.86 -8.52
CA ASP A 67 -5.08 -17.79 -8.79
C ASP A 67 -4.18 -17.18 -9.87
N VAL A 68 -3.04 -16.65 -9.46
CA VAL A 68 -2.14 -15.90 -10.33
C VAL A 68 -0.72 -16.40 -10.14
N ASN A 69 -0.02 -16.63 -11.26
CA ASN A 69 1.36 -17.09 -11.27
C ASN A 69 2.34 -16.01 -10.76
N TRP A 70 3.39 -16.46 -10.06
CA TRP A 70 4.38 -15.60 -9.43
C TRP A 70 5.11 -14.67 -10.40
N ASP A 71 5.51 -15.17 -11.58
CA ASP A 71 6.22 -14.37 -12.58
C ASP A 71 5.36 -13.21 -13.07
N TYR A 72 4.05 -13.45 -13.20
CA TYR A 72 3.09 -12.42 -13.58
C TYR A 72 2.91 -11.37 -12.48
N VAL A 73 2.74 -11.79 -11.22
CA VAL A 73 2.72 -10.87 -10.08
C VAL A 73 4.00 -10.04 -10.04
N ASN A 74 5.17 -10.67 -10.18
CA ASN A 74 6.46 -9.99 -10.19
C ASN A 74 6.56 -8.95 -11.31
N SER A 75 6.08 -9.25 -12.52
CA SER A 75 6.03 -8.28 -13.62
C SER A 75 5.18 -7.03 -13.32
N ARG A 76 4.19 -7.14 -12.43
CA ARG A 76 3.21 -6.09 -12.12
C ARG A 76 3.58 -5.26 -10.89
N VAL A 77 4.15 -5.88 -9.86
CA VAL A 77 4.38 -5.23 -8.55
C VAL A 77 5.86 -5.20 -8.15
N GLY A 78 6.72 -5.99 -8.80
CA GLY A 78 8.12 -6.19 -8.43
C GLY A 78 8.99 -4.92 -8.50
N ALA A 79 8.51 -3.87 -9.18
CA ALA A 79 9.21 -2.59 -9.26
C ALA A 79 9.23 -1.82 -7.93
N TYR A 80 8.27 -2.06 -7.02
CA TYR A 80 8.13 -1.31 -5.77
C TYR A 80 7.85 -2.20 -4.55
N MET A 81 7.42 -3.45 -4.74
CA MET A 81 7.02 -4.35 -3.67
C MET A 81 7.52 -5.76 -3.94
N ASN A 82 7.97 -6.47 -2.91
CA ASN A 82 8.31 -7.88 -3.03
C ASN A 82 7.06 -8.68 -3.45
N PRO A 83 7.09 -9.45 -4.55
CA PRO A 83 5.93 -10.20 -5.03
C PRO A 83 5.40 -11.23 -4.01
N GLN A 84 6.24 -11.74 -3.12
CA GLN A 84 5.80 -12.65 -2.06
C GLN A 84 4.79 -11.96 -1.12
N LEU A 85 4.95 -10.66 -0.86
CA LEU A 85 4.03 -9.91 -0.01
C LEU A 85 2.60 -9.88 -0.58
N TYR A 86 2.44 -9.88 -1.91
CA TYR A 86 1.11 -10.01 -2.54
C TYR A 86 0.42 -11.32 -2.13
N TYR A 87 1.14 -12.44 -2.10
CA TYR A 87 0.59 -13.73 -1.69
C TYR A 87 0.26 -13.75 -0.20
N ASP A 88 1.15 -13.20 0.63
CA ASP A 88 0.92 -13.12 2.07
C ASP A 88 -0.34 -12.27 2.36
N LEU A 89 -0.53 -11.16 1.65
CA LEU A 89 -1.72 -10.31 1.76
C LEU A 89 -2.99 -11.01 1.25
N ARG A 90 -2.90 -11.74 0.13
CA ARG A 90 -4.01 -12.51 -0.45
C ARG A 90 -4.59 -13.51 0.53
N ASP A 91 -3.75 -14.13 1.34
CA ASP A 91 -4.16 -15.14 2.32
C ASP A 91 -4.81 -14.52 3.57
N HIS A 92 -4.87 -13.17 3.66
CA HIS A 92 -5.51 -12.42 4.75
C HIS A 92 -6.71 -11.57 4.28
N ILE A 93 -7.27 -11.87 3.11
CA ILE A 93 -8.56 -11.31 2.67
C ILE A 93 -9.63 -11.70 3.71
N TYR A 94 -10.28 -10.70 4.29
CA TYR A 94 -11.10 -10.89 5.49
C TYR A 94 -12.61 -10.96 5.24
N ALA A 95 -13.05 -10.69 4.02
CA ALA A 95 -14.45 -10.73 3.61
C ALA A 95 -14.56 -10.91 2.10
N ASP A 96 -15.77 -11.21 1.63
CA ASP A 96 -16.07 -11.28 0.21
C ASP A 96 -16.25 -9.87 -0.38
N PHE A 97 -15.29 -9.45 -1.21
CA PHE A 97 -15.33 -8.18 -1.95
C PHE A 97 -15.54 -8.37 -3.45
N THR A 98 -16.07 -9.51 -3.91
CA THR A 98 -16.29 -9.79 -5.35
C THR A 98 -17.23 -8.81 -6.04
N TYR A 99 -18.04 -8.06 -5.27
CA TYR A 99 -18.89 -6.98 -5.75
C TYR A 99 -18.13 -5.67 -6.07
N ARG A 100 -16.85 -5.56 -5.70
CA ARG A 100 -15.99 -4.42 -6.01
C ARG A 100 -15.36 -4.59 -7.40
N TYR A 101 -15.12 -3.47 -8.08
CA TYR A 101 -14.34 -3.48 -9.31
C TYR A 101 -12.86 -3.71 -8.97
N THR A 102 -12.31 -4.83 -9.43
CA THR A 102 -10.90 -5.20 -9.23
C THR A 102 -10.21 -5.50 -10.55
N ASN A 103 -8.90 -5.29 -10.62
CA ASN A 103 -8.08 -5.75 -11.73
C ASN A 103 -7.93 -7.29 -11.74
N ASP A 104 -7.10 -7.77 -12.66
CA ASP A 104 -6.78 -9.18 -12.87
C ASP A 104 -6.01 -9.84 -11.71
N LEU A 105 -5.41 -9.05 -10.82
CA LEU A 105 -4.81 -9.51 -9.56
C LEU A 105 -5.81 -9.49 -8.38
N GLY A 106 -7.06 -9.07 -8.61
CA GLY A 106 -8.03 -8.92 -7.52
C GLY A 106 -7.78 -7.71 -6.62
N CYS A 107 -6.98 -6.75 -7.08
CA CYS A 107 -6.69 -5.49 -6.40
C CYS A 107 -7.60 -4.38 -6.89
N ILE A 108 -7.91 -3.40 -6.04
CA ILE A 108 -8.64 -2.19 -6.44
C ILE A 108 -7.64 -1.19 -7.03
N GLU A 109 -7.96 -0.57 -8.15
CA GLU A 109 -7.13 0.50 -8.73
C GLU A 109 -7.39 1.84 -8.02
N PHE A 110 -6.32 2.60 -7.83
CA PHE A 110 -6.38 3.95 -7.27
C PHE A 110 -5.79 4.96 -8.25
N SER A 111 -6.32 6.19 -8.25
CA SER A 111 -5.76 7.28 -9.05
C SER A 111 -4.37 7.70 -8.55
N GLY A 112 -4.14 7.61 -7.23
CA GLY A 112 -2.96 8.21 -6.57
C GLY A 112 -3.02 9.74 -6.54
N ARG A 113 -4.21 10.32 -6.71
CA ARG A 113 -4.46 11.78 -6.71
C ARG A 113 -5.70 12.11 -5.86
N TYR A 114 -6.26 13.30 -6.05
CA TYR A 114 -7.56 13.69 -5.47
C TYR A 114 -8.60 13.85 -6.59
N PRO A 115 -9.23 12.76 -7.05
CA PRO A 115 -10.25 12.82 -8.08
C PRO A 115 -11.59 13.32 -7.51
N GLU A 116 -12.56 13.61 -8.37
CA GLU A 116 -13.91 14.02 -7.96
C GLU A 116 -14.63 12.95 -7.12
N ASN A 117 -14.31 11.68 -7.31
CA ASN A 117 -14.84 10.54 -6.54
C ASN A 117 -14.00 10.19 -5.30
N LEU A 118 -13.33 11.17 -4.67
CA LEU A 118 -12.45 10.95 -3.52
C LEU A 118 -13.07 10.12 -2.38
N HIS A 119 -14.37 10.31 -2.10
CA HIS A 119 -15.05 9.52 -1.07
C HIS A 119 -15.09 8.02 -1.39
N GLU A 120 -15.24 7.66 -2.67
CA GLU A 120 -15.17 6.28 -3.13
C GLU A 120 -13.75 5.74 -2.99
N GLU A 121 -12.73 6.51 -3.37
CA GLU A 121 -11.33 6.11 -3.19
C GLU A 121 -10.99 5.89 -1.71
N ILE A 122 -11.43 6.77 -0.80
CA ILE A 122 -11.22 6.59 0.64
C ILE A 122 -11.90 5.32 1.15
N ASN A 123 -13.13 5.05 0.69
CA ASN A 123 -13.83 3.82 1.06
C ASN A 123 -13.12 2.57 0.50
N ASN A 124 -12.61 2.61 -0.72
CA ASN A 124 -11.85 1.50 -1.30
C ASN A 124 -10.52 1.31 -0.56
N TYR A 125 -9.85 2.42 -0.20
CA TYR A 125 -8.62 2.41 0.56
C TYR A 125 -8.81 1.78 1.93
N SER A 126 -9.93 2.05 2.62
CA SER A 126 -10.21 1.47 3.94
C SER A 126 -10.43 -0.05 3.88
N ILE A 127 -11.04 -0.57 2.80
CA ILE A 127 -11.18 -2.00 2.56
C ILE A 127 -9.80 -2.65 2.42
N VAL A 128 -8.97 -2.08 1.56
CA VAL A 128 -7.61 -2.59 1.32
C VAL A 128 -6.75 -2.50 2.59
N ALA A 129 -6.87 -1.42 3.35
CA ALA A 129 -6.19 -1.24 4.63
C ALA A 129 -6.56 -2.32 5.65
N GLY A 130 -7.80 -2.81 5.60
CA GLY A 130 -8.25 -3.94 6.41
C GLY A 130 -7.48 -5.25 6.13
N VAL A 131 -7.03 -5.48 4.89
CA VAL A 131 -6.19 -6.63 4.53
C VAL A 131 -4.78 -6.43 5.08
N VAL A 132 -4.18 -5.27 4.81
CA VAL A 132 -2.81 -4.93 5.27
C VAL A 132 -2.72 -5.02 6.79
N ALA A 133 -3.65 -4.41 7.52
CA ALA A 133 -3.64 -4.38 8.98
C ALA A 133 -3.82 -5.77 9.64
N ARG A 134 -4.38 -6.76 8.92
CA ARG A 134 -4.49 -8.14 9.43
C ARG A 134 -3.26 -8.98 9.14
N GLN A 135 -2.52 -8.64 8.09
CA GLN A 135 -1.34 -9.39 7.67
C GLN A 135 -0.05 -8.83 8.29
N GLN A 136 0.07 -7.51 8.41
CA GLN A 136 1.26 -6.85 8.95
C GLN A 136 1.33 -6.99 10.47
N GLN A 137 2.55 -7.11 10.98
CA GLN A 137 2.84 -7.09 12.41
C GLN A 137 3.34 -5.69 12.78
N PHE A 138 2.60 -4.98 13.62
CA PHE A 138 2.93 -3.61 14.04
C PHE A 138 2.59 -3.40 15.52
N ASP A 139 3.31 -2.47 16.15
CA ASP A 139 3.06 -2.05 17.52
C ASP A 139 2.09 -0.85 17.57
N ILE A 140 2.12 -0.01 16.52
CA ILE A 140 1.32 1.22 16.34
C ILE A 140 0.83 1.31 14.90
#